data_AF-A0A3N9P7R8-F1
#
_entry.id   AF-A0A3N9P7R8-F1
#
_cell.length_a   1.000
_cell.length_b   1.000
_cell.length_c   1.000
_cell.angle_alpha   90.00
_cell.angle_beta   90.00
_cell.angle_gamma   90.00
#
_symmetry.space_group_name_H-M   'P 1'
#
loop_
_entity.id
_entity.type
_entity.pdbx_description
1 polymer ?
#
loop_
_entity_poly.entity_id
_entity_poly.type
_entity_poly.pdbx_seq_one_letter_code
_entity_poly.pdbx_strand_id
1 'polypeptide(L)'
;MNNLSGKYFIISLTFNFVVVLSFLFFTFIYPAISDKSSATKKNYTYPISSSQQVILDSLDSYYAEKESALRTTNIQNRLRLWEKLMEPGEIDTSEINQIMTSLIRGENALKDLRYRHYLQEQYTLTPEQRKERIGPIHKRLKKYLDDLKE
;
A
#
# COMPACT_ATOMS: atom_id res chain seq x y z
N MET A 1 35.36 -37.99 -3.67
CA MET A 1 33.88 -38.07 -3.62
C MET A 1 33.35 -36.67 -3.45
N ASN A 2 32.51 -36.24 -4.39
CA ASN A 2 32.32 -34.84 -4.72
C ASN A 2 31.37 -34.12 -3.76
N ASN A 3 31.86 -33.02 -3.20
CA ASN A 3 31.20 -32.10 -2.26
C ASN A 3 30.08 -31.26 -2.92
N LEU A 4 29.45 -31.77 -3.98
CA LEU A 4 28.47 -31.04 -4.79
C LEU A 4 27.11 -30.90 -4.07
N SER A 5 26.66 -31.90 -3.31
CA SER A 5 25.35 -31.80 -2.64
C SER A 5 25.31 -30.72 -1.56
N GLY A 6 26.41 -30.52 -0.82
CA GLY A 6 26.53 -29.45 0.18
C GLY A 6 26.46 -28.05 -0.43
N LYS A 7 27.05 -27.85 -1.62
CA LYS A 7 26.99 -26.56 -2.33
C LYS A 7 25.58 -26.22 -2.79
N TYR A 8 24.85 -27.19 -3.36
CA TYR A 8 23.46 -26.97 -3.78
C TYR A 8 22.51 -26.76 -2.59
N PHE A 9 22.77 -27.42 -1.46
CA PHE A 9 22.02 -27.19 -0.23
C PHE A 9 22.20 -25.75 0.27
N ILE A 10 23.42 -25.24 0.31
CA ILE A 10 23.70 -23.86 0.74
C ILE A 10 23.07 -22.85 -0.24
N ILE A 11 23.15 -23.07 -1.55
CA ILE A 11 22.54 -22.20 -2.56
C ILE A 11 21.01 -22.17 -2.40
N SER A 12 20.37 -23.33 -2.21
CA SER A 12 18.93 -23.44 -1.98
C SER A 12 18.49 -22.75 -0.69
N LEU A 13 19.26 -22.91 0.39
CA LEU A 13 18.99 -22.28 1.67
C LEU A 13 19.12 -20.76 1.58
N THR A 14 20.16 -20.27 0.90
CA THR A 14 20.40 -18.84 0.71
C THR A 14 19.32 -18.21 -0.17
N PHE A 15 18.90 -18.88 -1.24
CA PHE A 15 17.81 -18.42 -2.10
C PHE A 15 16.49 -18.33 -1.34
N ASN A 16 16.11 -19.37 -0.60
CA ASN A 16 14.90 -19.33 0.24
C ASN A 16 14.97 -18.23 1.30
N PHE A 17 16.13 -18.06 1.93
CA PHE A 17 16.32 -17.01 2.93
C PHE A 17 16.16 -15.62 2.32
N VAL A 18 16.74 -15.37 1.14
CA VAL A 18 16.59 -14.11 0.41
C VAL A 18 15.13 -13.88 0.00
N VAL A 19 14.43 -14.89 -0.50
CA VAL A 19 13.01 -14.78 -0.89
C VAL A 19 12.14 -14.46 0.33
N VAL A 20 12.35 -15.15 1.45
CA VAL A 20 11.63 -14.90 2.71
C VAL A 20 11.96 -13.52 3.26
N LEU A 21 13.22 -13.09 3.27
CA LEU A 21 13.59 -11.76 3.76
C LEU A 21 13.00 -10.65 2.88
N SER A 22 13.07 -10.82 1.56
CA SER A 22 12.49 -9.88 0.60
C SER A 22 10.99 -9.78 0.82
N PHE A 23 10.32 -10.91 0.97
CA PHE A 23 8.90 -10.97 1.24
C PHE A 23 8.57 -10.29 2.57
N LEU A 24 9.28 -10.60 3.66
CA LEU A 24 9.06 -9.94 4.97
C LEU A 24 9.28 -8.43 4.90
N PHE A 25 10.31 -7.98 4.18
CA PHE A 25 10.60 -6.56 4.00
C PHE A 25 9.47 -5.85 3.24
N PHE A 26 8.96 -6.42 2.15
CA PHE A 26 7.86 -5.82 1.38
C PHE A 26 6.49 -5.96 2.06
N THR A 27 6.29 -6.97 2.90
CA THR A 27 4.97 -7.26 3.50
C THR A 27 4.79 -6.56 4.85
N PHE A 28 5.86 -6.41 5.64
CA PHE A 28 5.77 -5.86 6.99
C PHE A 28 6.50 -4.53 7.16
N ILE A 29 7.70 -4.39 6.58
CA ILE A 29 8.54 -3.20 6.79
C ILE A 29 8.13 -2.06 5.84
N TYR A 30 7.92 -2.36 4.56
CA TYR A 30 7.57 -1.35 3.56
C TYR A 30 6.23 -0.63 3.86
N PRO A 31 5.15 -1.31 4.27
CA PRO A 31 3.92 -0.62 4.65
C PRO A 31 4.08 0.21 5.93
N ALA A 32 4.87 -0.25 6.90
CA ALA A 32 5.12 0.46 8.16
C ALA A 32 5.97 1.74 7.97
N ILE A 33 6.89 1.74 7.00
CA ILE A 33 7.67 2.93 6.63
C ILE A 33 6.82 3.87 5.76
N SER A 34 5.94 3.33 4.90
CA SER A 34 5.01 4.13 4.09
C SER A 34 3.96 4.87 4.93
N ASP A 35 3.68 4.44 6.16
CA ASP A 35 2.77 5.13 7.08
C ASP A 35 3.41 6.37 7.76
N LYS A 36 4.71 6.61 7.56
CA LYS A 36 5.28 7.95 7.77
C LYS A 36 5.02 8.83 6.55
N SER A 37 3.73 9.06 6.28
CA SER A 37 3.28 10.38 5.87
C SER A 37 3.56 11.30 7.07
N SER A 38 4.83 11.63 7.24
CA SER A 38 5.27 12.68 8.13
C SER A 38 4.39 13.89 7.84
N ALA A 39 3.70 14.34 8.88
CA ALA A 39 3.11 15.66 9.02
C ALA A 39 4.20 16.74 8.91
N THR A 40 4.94 16.72 7.81
CA THR A 40 5.72 17.85 7.33
C THR A 40 4.64 18.83 6.91
N LYS A 41 4.34 19.81 7.78
CA LYS A 41 3.50 20.94 7.43
C LYS A 41 4.00 21.45 6.09
N LYS A 42 3.27 21.16 5.02
CA LYS A 42 3.58 21.71 3.71
C LYS A 42 3.40 23.21 3.87
N ASN A 43 4.48 23.96 3.72
CA ASN A 43 4.40 25.41 3.66
C ASN A 43 3.76 25.75 2.32
N TYR A 44 2.43 25.83 2.32
CA TYR A 44 1.68 26.31 1.18
C TYR A 44 1.98 27.80 1.01
N THR A 45 2.19 28.21 -0.23
CA THR A 45 2.20 29.62 -0.62
C THR A 45 0.88 30.29 -0.23
N TYR A 46 -0.22 29.54 -0.29
CA TYR A 46 -1.54 29.91 0.21
C TYR A 46 -1.89 29.12 1.47
N PRO A 47 -1.78 29.71 2.69
CA PRO A 47 -1.92 28.97 3.93
C PRO A 47 -3.32 28.37 4.10
N ILE A 48 -3.39 27.20 4.72
CA ILE A 48 -4.66 26.55 5.11
C ILE A 48 -5.29 27.36 6.24
N SER A 49 -6.56 27.73 6.10
CA SER A 49 -7.30 28.43 7.16
C SER A 49 -7.60 27.49 8.34
N SER A 50 -7.87 28.05 9.52
CA SER A 50 -8.30 27.27 10.68
C SER A 50 -9.57 26.45 10.41
N SER A 51 -10.53 27.02 9.69
CA SER A 51 -11.76 26.30 9.30
C SER A 51 -11.49 25.15 8.34
N GLN A 52 -10.61 25.33 7.36
CA GLN A 52 -10.18 24.25 6.46
C GLN A 52 -9.46 23.15 7.23
N GLN A 53 -8.59 23.52 8.18
CA GLN A 53 -7.82 22.56 8.98
C GLN A 53 -8.75 21.65 9.79
N VAL A 54 -9.79 22.19 10.43
CA VAL A 54 -10.78 21.37 11.17
C VAL A 54 -11.47 20.35 10.27
N ILE A 55 -11.81 20.73 9.03
CA ILE A 55 -12.42 19.82 8.06
C ILE A 55 -11.42 18.74 7.64
N LEU A 56 -10.17 19.11 7.34
CA LEU A 56 -9.12 18.18 6.94
C LEU A 56 -8.80 17.18 8.06
N ASP A 57 -8.65 17.64 9.30
CA ASP A 57 -8.39 16.77 10.46
C ASP A 57 -9.54 15.78 10.70
N SER A 58 -10.77 16.23 10.50
CA SER A 58 -11.96 15.37 10.59
C SER A 58 -11.99 14.32 9.48
N LEU A 59 -11.64 14.70 8.25
CA LEU A 59 -11.53 13.75 7.13
C LEU A 59 -10.42 12.74 7.41
N ASP A 60 -9.24 13.18 7.85
CA ASP A 60 -8.10 12.31 8.16
C ASP A 60 -8.47 11.29 9.23
N SER A 61 -9.14 11.73 10.30
CA SER A 61 -9.60 10.82 11.37
C SER A 61 -10.59 9.77 10.85
N TYR A 62 -11.58 10.20 10.05
CA TYR A 62 -12.57 9.31 9.46
C TYR A 62 -11.93 8.26 8.54
N TYR A 63 -11.04 8.67 7.64
CA TYR A 63 -10.41 7.78 6.69
C TYR A 63 -9.36 6.88 7.34
N ALA A 64 -8.64 7.35 8.36
CA ALA A 64 -7.71 6.54 9.12
C ALA A 64 -8.41 5.36 9.81
N GLU A 65 -9.58 5.58 10.40
CA GLU A 65 -10.38 4.52 11.02
C GLU A 65 -10.81 3.47 9.97
N LYS A 66 -11.38 3.92 8.85
CA LYS A 66 -11.82 3.04 7.75
C LYS A 66 -10.67 2.27 7.13
N GLU A 67 -9.53 2.91 6.93
CA GLU A 67 -8.34 2.30 6.37
C GLU A 67 -7.78 1.24 7.32
N SER A 68 -7.72 1.53 8.61
CA SER A 68 -7.26 0.59 9.64
C SER A 68 -8.11 -0.68 9.67
N ALA A 69 -9.44 -0.55 9.61
CA ALA A 69 -10.35 -1.69 9.56
C ALA A 69 -10.12 -2.57 8.32
N LEU A 70 -10.01 -1.97 7.13
CA LEU A 70 -9.75 -2.70 5.89
C LEU A 70 -8.37 -3.37 5.89
N ARG A 71 -7.33 -2.69 6.37
CA ARG A 71 -5.98 -3.26 6.50
C ARG A 71 -5.97 -4.46 7.42
N THR A 72 -6.68 -4.38 8.55
CA THR A 72 -6.79 -5.49 9.51
C THR A 72 -7.41 -6.72 8.83
N THR A 73 -8.53 -6.55 8.14
CA THR A 73 -9.16 -7.65 7.38
C THR A 73 -8.25 -8.21 6.30
N ASN A 74 -7.52 -7.37 5.57
CA ASN A 74 -6.56 -7.84 4.57
C ASN A 74 -5.42 -8.64 5.20
N ILE A 75 -4.86 -8.19 6.32
CA ILE A 75 -3.81 -8.91 7.04
C ILE A 75 -4.32 -10.27 7.51
N GLN A 76 -5.53 -10.34 8.08
CA GLN A 76 -6.15 -11.60 8.49
C GLN A 76 -6.32 -12.57 7.29
N ASN A 77 -6.79 -12.07 6.15
CA ASN A 77 -6.91 -12.88 4.94
C ASN A 77 -5.54 -13.36 4.42
N ARG A 78 -4.49 -12.53 4.51
CA ARG A 78 -3.12 -12.94 4.15
C ARG A 78 -2.60 -14.00 5.09
N LEU A 79 -2.80 -13.85 6.39
CA LEU A 79 -2.43 -14.86 7.38
C LEU A 79 -3.12 -16.19 7.09
N ARG A 80 -4.44 -16.17 6.86
CA ARG A 80 -5.21 -17.35 6.49
C ARG A 80 -4.70 -18.01 5.21
N LEU A 81 -4.31 -17.21 4.20
CA LEU A 81 -3.69 -17.74 2.98
C LEU A 81 -2.41 -18.50 3.30
N TRP A 82 -1.54 -17.94 4.14
CA TRP A 82 -0.30 -18.59 4.54
C TRP A 82 -0.53 -19.86 5.33
N GLU A 83 -1.44 -19.84 6.30
CA GLU A 83 -1.83 -21.02 7.07
C GLU A 83 -2.25 -22.16 6.13
N LYS A 84 -3.10 -21.86 5.14
CA LYS A 84 -3.57 -22.82 4.15
C LYS A 84 -2.48 -23.37 3.25
N LEU A 85 -1.50 -22.55 2.88
CA LEU A 85 -0.35 -22.98 2.08
C LEU A 85 0.67 -23.81 2.89
N MET A 86 0.63 -23.71 4.22
CA MET A 86 1.50 -24.48 5.13
C MET A 86 0.84 -25.77 5.64
N GLU A 87 -0.47 -25.95 5.43
CA GLU A 87 -1.18 -27.17 5.85
C GLU A 87 -0.57 -28.41 5.16
N PRO A 88 -0.26 -29.48 5.91
CA PRO A 88 0.24 -30.71 5.33
C PRO A 88 -0.89 -31.43 4.57
N GLY A 89 -0.67 -31.73 3.29
CA GLY A 89 -1.64 -32.45 2.46
C GLY A 89 -1.80 -31.82 1.08
N GLU A 90 -2.85 -32.24 0.36
CA GLU A 90 -3.23 -31.60 -0.89
C GLU A 90 -3.87 -30.24 -0.60
N ILE A 91 -3.41 -29.21 -1.31
CA ILE A 91 -3.93 -27.85 -1.19
C ILE A 91 -5.32 -27.79 -1.81
N ASP A 92 -6.33 -27.39 -1.02
CA ASP A 92 -7.64 -27.04 -1.55
C ASP A 92 -7.58 -25.71 -2.32
N THR A 93 -7.43 -25.83 -3.64
CA THR A 93 -7.38 -24.68 -4.55
C THR A 93 -8.64 -23.82 -4.51
N SER A 94 -9.80 -24.37 -4.15
CA SER A 94 -11.05 -23.61 -4.03
C SER A 94 -10.97 -22.63 -2.86
N GLU A 95 -10.53 -23.10 -1.68
CA GLU A 95 -10.36 -22.26 -0.50
C GLU A 95 -9.30 -21.17 -0.73
N ILE A 96 -8.16 -21.52 -1.32
CA ILE A 96 -7.11 -20.55 -1.70
C ILE A 96 -7.66 -19.47 -2.64
N ASN A 97 -8.42 -19.84 -3.67
CA ASN A 97 -9.01 -18.90 -4.61
C ASN A 97 -10.01 -17.94 -3.95
N GLN A 98 -10.78 -18.40 -2.97
CA GLN A 98 -11.69 -17.54 -2.21
C GLN A 98 -10.94 -16.52 -1.36
N ILE A 99 -9.85 -16.94 -0.71
CA ILE A 99 -8.99 -16.04 0.08
C ILE A 99 -8.34 -15.01 -0.84
N MET A 100 -7.78 -15.43 -1.97
CA MET A 100 -7.18 -14.54 -2.98
C MET A 100 -8.18 -13.54 -3.53
N THR A 101 -9.40 -13.96 -3.85
CA THR A 101 -10.48 -13.06 -4.30
C THR A 101 -10.83 -12.03 -3.22
N SER A 102 -10.83 -12.42 -1.96
CA SER A 102 -11.10 -11.52 -0.83
C SER A 102 -9.97 -10.52 -0.63
N LEU A 103 -8.71 -10.94 -0.79
CA LEU A 103 -7.56 -10.05 -0.78
C LEU A 103 -7.61 -9.03 -1.92
N ILE A 104 -7.88 -9.46 -3.15
CA ILE A 104 -8.00 -8.55 -4.30
C ILE A 104 -9.09 -7.51 -4.05
N ARG A 105 -10.27 -7.93 -3.58
CA ARG A 105 -11.37 -7.02 -3.24
C ARG A 105 -10.97 -6.02 -2.15
N GLY A 106 -10.31 -6.48 -1.10
CA GLY A 106 -9.87 -5.62 -0.01
C GLY A 106 -8.79 -4.62 -0.42
N GLU A 107 -7.82 -5.02 -1.25
CA GLU A 107 -6.81 -4.10 -1.81
C GLU A 107 -7.44 -3.04 -2.72
N ASN A 108 -8.43 -3.42 -3.55
CA ASN A 108 -9.17 -2.45 -4.35
C ASN A 108 -9.99 -1.50 -3.48
N ALA A 109 -10.62 -2.01 -2.41
CA ALA A 109 -11.34 -1.16 -1.46
C ALA A 109 -10.41 -0.15 -0.76
N LEU A 110 -9.18 -0.55 -0.41
CA LEU A 110 -8.17 0.36 0.15
C LEU A 110 -7.76 1.46 -0.84
N LYS A 111 -7.53 1.09 -2.11
CA LYS A 111 -7.20 2.06 -3.17
C LYS A 111 -8.34 3.06 -3.38
N ASP A 112 -9.57 2.56 -3.48
CA ASP A 112 -10.76 3.39 -3.65
C ASP A 112 -10.97 4.33 -2.46
N LEU A 113 -10.77 3.82 -1.24
CA LEU A 113 -10.87 4.61 -0.01
C LEU A 113 -9.88 5.78 -0.02
N ARG A 114 -8.60 5.51 -0.31
CA ARG A 114 -7.56 6.54 -0.40
C ARG A 114 -7.81 7.54 -1.51
N TYR A 115 -8.33 7.08 -2.65
CA TYR A 115 -8.70 7.98 -3.75
C TYR A 115 -9.83 8.92 -3.34
N ARG A 116 -10.87 8.42 -2.67
CA ARG A 116 -11.96 9.24 -2.14
C ARG A 116 -11.47 10.24 -1.10
N HIS A 117 -10.61 9.81 -0.18
CA HIS A 117 -9.96 10.70 0.80
C HIS A 117 -9.23 11.85 0.10
N TYR A 118 -8.33 11.51 -0.83
CA TYR A 118 -7.58 12.50 -1.60
C TYR A 118 -8.47 13.51 -2.31
N LEU A 119 -9.54 13.05 -2.98
CA LEU A 119 -10.48 13.94 -3.67
C LEU A 119 -11.22 14.85 -2.70
N GLN A 120 -11.70 14.32 -1.57
CA GLN A 120 -12.39 15.12 -0.55
C GLN A 120 -11.47 16.18 0.04
N GLU A 121 -10.21 15.86 0.30
CA GLU A 121 -9.22 16.88 0.67
C GLU A 121 -9.12 17.99 -0.40
N GLN A 122 -9.08 17.64 -1.69
CA GLN A 122 -9.00 18.65 -2.75
C GLN A 122 -10.22 19.57 -2.79
N TYR A 123 -11.42 19.05 -2.50
CA TYR A 123 -12.64 19.87 -2.46
C TYR A 123 -12.65 20.88 -1.30
N THR A 124 -11.93 20.60 -0.21
CA THR A 124 -11.76 21.52 0.93
C THR A 124 -10.80 22.68 0.63
N LEU A 125 -9.91 22.51 -0.35
CA LEU A 125 -8.89 23.51 -0.72
C LEU A 125 -9.43 24.59 -1.67
N THR A 126 -8.81 25.76 -1.67
CA THR A 126 -9.06 26.78 -2.70
C THR A 126 -8.49 26.35 -4.05
N PRO A 127 -8.91 26.96 -5.18
CA PRO A 127 -8.32 26.67 -6.50
C PRO A 127 -6.79 26.83 -6.54
N GLU A 128 -6.25 27.83 -5.85
CA GLU A 128 -4.82 28.13 -5.79
C GLU A 128 -4.06 27.06 -5.00
N GLN A 129 -4.58 26.69 -3.82
CA GLN A 129 -4.04 25.61 -2.99
C GLN A 129 -4.09 24.26 -3.72
N ARG A 130 -5.20 23.95 -4.42
CA ARG A 130 -5.32 22.76 -5.27
C ARG A 130 -4.26 22.77 -6.37
N LYS A 131 -4.07 23.90 -7.05
CA LYS A 131 -3.07 24.03 -8.12
C LYS A 131 -1.65 23.81 -7.59
N GLU A 132 -1.35 24.32 -6.41
CA GLU A 132 -0.07 24.10 -5.72
C GLU A 132 0.12 22.61 -5.36
N ARG A 133 -0.91 21.94 -4.84
CA ARG A 133 -0.87 20.52 -4.45
C ARG A 133 -0.82 19.57 -5.65
N ILE A 134 -1.61 19.84 -6.69
CA ILE A 134 -1.80 18.96 -7.87
C ILE A 134 -0.74 19.24 -8.95
N GLY A 135 -0.24 20.47 -9.05
CA GLY A 135 0.68 20.90 -10.12
C GLY A 135 1.88 19.99 -10.35
N PRO A 136 2.64 19.60 -9.30
CA PRO A 136 3.75 18.66 -9.45
C PRO A 136 3.33 17.25 -9.90
N ILE A 137 2.13 16.79 -9.50
CA ILE A 137 1.57 15.50 -9.92
C ILE A 137 1.21 15.57 -11.40
N HIS A 138 0.46 16.59 -11.80
CA HIS A 138 0.07 16.83 -13.19
C HIS A 138 1.29 16.92 -14.11
N LYS A 139 2.35 17.65 -13.70
CA LYS A 139 3.59 17.76 -14.49
C LYS A 139 4.27 16.39 -14.71
N ARG A 140 4.34 15.56 -13.66
CA ARG A 140 4.93 14.21 -13.75
C ARG A 140 4.10 13.29 -14.64
N LEU A 141 2.77 13.29 -14.49
CA LEU A 141 1.87 12.48 -15.32
C LEU A 141 1.91 12.90 -16.79
N LYS A 142 1.94 14.21 -17.05
CA LYS A 142 2.07 14.73 -18.41
C LYS A 142 3.38 14.29 -19.05
N LYS A 143 4.51 14.45 -18.35
CA LYS A 143 5.81 13.98 -18.83
C LYS A 143 5.78 12.47 -19.14
N TYR A 144 5.29 11.66 -18.21
CA TYR A 144 5.18 10.22 -18.41
C TYR A 144 4.34 9.85 -19.64
N LEU A 145 3.23 10.56 -19.87
CA LEU A 145 2.39 10.36 -21.05
C LEU A 145 3.09 10.74 -22.36
N ASP A 146 3.89 11.81 -22.32
CA ASP A 146 4.66 12.27 -23.48
C ASP A 146 5.79 11.26 -23.79
N ASP A 147 6.51 10.78 -22.77
CA ASP A 147 7.58 9.76 -22.88
C ASP A 147 7.05 8.41 -23.45
N LEU A 148 5.77 8.09 -23.29
CA LEU A 148 5.16 6.86 -23.84
C LEU A 148 4.78 6.97 -25.33
N LYS A 149 4.78 8.17 -25.90
CA LYS A 149 4.40 8.42 -27.29
C LYS A 149 5.60 8.48 -28.24
N GLU A 150 6.82 8.54 -27.70
CA GLU A 150 8.10 8.44 -28.42
C GLU A 150 8.53 6.98 -28.59
#